data_AF-A0A5N1I986-F1
#
_entry.id   AF-A0A5N1I986-F1
#
_cell.length_a   1.000
_cell.length_b   1.000
_cell.length_c   1.000
_cell.angle_alpha   90.00
_cell.angle_beta   90.00
_cell.angle_gamma   90.00
#
_symmetry.space_group_name_H-M   'P 1'
#
loop_
_entity.id
_entity.type
_entity.pdbx_description
1 polymer ?
#
loop_
_entity_poly.entity_id
_entity_poly.type
_entity_poly.pdbx_seq_one_letter_code
_entity_poly.pdbx_strand_id
1 'polypeptide(L)'
;MSSSLYLNNPSELKIYIYLHGGPFFILENLNDDPFTHYFNKMLKNIFIINYPVVKRQGGVIDFQYVYQEIERLRIEKTNYELYLIGESYGGYLASLFSKYNLVEKIICISGFVSIKYQALFSSERVWLTSYLSPEASDFYDIHKKNLVRTAITFFNGTKDMQIPYQQLLPLASNDKIKIVLLDGFKHREANQKMDNLLKKVLDLLD
;
A
#
# COMPACT_ATOMS: atom_id res chain seq x y z
N MET A 1 -5.75 -10.66 14.53
CA MET A 1 -5.73 -9.39 13.80
C MET A 1 -7.12 -9.07 13.31
N SER A 2 -7.40 -7.79 13.05
CA SER A 2 -8.72 -7.29 12.67
C SER A 2 -8.68 -6.57 11.33
N SER A 3 -9.79 -6.63 10.61
CA SER A 3 -10.11 -5.75 9.50
C SER A 3 -11.40 -5.01 9.81
N SER A 4 -11.61 -3.84 9.21
CA SER A 4 -12.77 -3.00 9.50
C SER A 4 -13.24 -2.28 8.24
N LEU A 5 -14.52 -2.46 7.89
CA LEU A 5 -15.16 -1.84 6.74
C LEU A 5 -16.07 -0.70 7.19
N TYR A 6 -15.85 0.48 6.62
CA TYR A 6 -16.63 1.69 6.87
C TYR A 6 -17.33 2.10 5.57
N LEU A 7 -18.66 1.99 5.51
CA LEU A 7 -19.47 2.40 4.37
C LEU A 7 -19.99 3.83 4.57
N ASN A 8 -19.10 4.81 4.44
CA ASN A 8 -19.42 6.22 4.67
C ASN A 8 -20.31 6.83 3.57
N ASN A 9 -20.29 6.24 2.37
CA ASN A 9 -21.20 6.59 1.27
C ASN A 9 -21.67 5.31 0.55
N PRO A 10 -22.76 4.68 1.02
CA PRO A 10 -23.28 3.45 0.44
C PRO A 10 -23.76 3.58 -1.02
N SER A 11 -23.92 4.81 -1.53
CA SER A 11 -24.27 5.04 -2.94
C SER A 11 -23.07 4.99 -3.88
N GLU A 12 -21.84 5.11 -3.36
CA GLU A 12 -20.60 4.95 -4.12
C GLU A 12 -20.22 3.47 -4.19
N LEU A 13 -20.16 2.90 -5.40
CA LEU A 13 -19.77 1.50 -5.63
C LEU A 13 -18.25 1.30 -5.70
N LYS A 14 -17.49 2.10 -4.96
CA LYS A 14 -16.03 1.98 -4.81
C LYS A 14 -15.70 1.75 -3.34
N ILE A 15 -14.75 0.84 -3.07
CA ILE A 15 -14.16 0.64 -1.74
C ILE A 15 -12.65 0.83 -1.84
N TYR A 16 -12.13 1.70 -0.98
CA TYR A 16 -10.71 1.99 -0.85
C TYR A 16 -10.12 1.13 0.27
N ILE A 17 -9.33 0.14 -0.11
CA ILE A 17 -8.63 -0.75 0.81
C ILE A 17 -7.32 -0.09 1.20
N TYR A 18 -7.10 0.14 2.49
CA TYR A 18 -5.90 0.80 2.99
C TYR A 18 -5.01 -0.15 3.81
N LEU A 19 -3.74 -0.24 3.42
CA LEU A 19 -2.67 -0.92 4.13
C LEU A 19 -1.70 0.12 4.70
N HIS A 20 -1.64 0.22 6.03
CA HIS A 20 -0.80 1.19 6.72
C HIS A 20 0.70 0.84 6.62
N GLY A 21 1.57 1.82 6.91
CA GLY A 21 2.98 1.58 7.13
C GLY A 21 3.28 0.94 8.49
N GLY A 22 4.46 0.33 8.58
CA GLY A 22 4.94 -0.31 9.81
C GLY A 22 4.16 -1.59 10.16
N PRO A 23 4.83 -2.73 10.33
CA PRO A 23 4.10 -3.98 10.62
C PRO A 23 3.46 -4.05 12.00
N PHE A 24 3.92 -3.27 12.96
CA PHE A 24 3.36 -3.25 14.32
C PHE A 24 2.27 -2.23 14.56
N PHE A 25 2.05 -1.35 13.61
CA PHE A 25 1.01 -0.36 13.78
C PHE A 25 -0.35 -1.05 13.69
N ILE A 26 -1.29 -0.61 14.52
CA ILE A 26 -2.67 -1.11 14.51
C ILE A 26 -3.55 0.12 14.45
N LEU A 27 -4.41 0.16 13.44
CA LEU A 27 -5.47 1.14 13.30
C LEU A 27 -6.69 0.63 14.05
N GLU A 28 -7.03 1.28 15.16
CA GLU A 28 -8.24 1.00 15.93
C GLU A 28 -9.43 1.81 15.40
N ASN A 29 -9.17 2.99 14.83
CA ASN A 29 -10.18 3.87 14.26
C ASN A 29 -9.65 4.74 13.10
N LEU A 30 -10.57 5.44 12.44
CA LEU A 30 -10.28 6.25 11.25
C LEU A 30 -9.41 7.50 11.52
N ASN A 31 -9.20 7.91 12.77
CA ASN A 31 -8.39 9.09 13.09
C ASN A 31 -6.94 8.74 13.44
N ASP A 32 -6.61 7.46 13.56
CA ASP A 32 -5.26 7.01 13.94
C ASP A 32 -4.22 7.29 12.84
N ASP A 33 -4.67 7.50 11.60
CA ASP A 33 -3.81 7.72 10.46
C ASP A 33 -4.37 8.81 9.51
N PRO A 34 -3.55 9.74 8.99
CA PRO A 34 -3.98 10.81 8.10
C PRO A 34 -4.64 10.31 6.81
N PHE A 35 -4.24 9.14 6.30
CA PHE A 35 -4.86 8.58 5.11
C PHE A 35 -6.32 8.22 5.42
N THR A 36 -6.55 7.38 6.42
CA THR A 36 -7.90 6.93 6.81
C THR A 36 -8.77 8.11 7.27
N HIS A 37 -8.18 9.09 7.96
CA HIS A 37 -8.87 10.30 8.38
C HIS A 37 -9.34 11.13 7.18
N TYR A 38 -8.49 11.30 6.16
CA TYR A 38 -8.81 12.06 4.97
C TYR A 38 -9.91 11.37 4.14
N PHE A 39 -9.81 10.06 3.91
CA PHE A 39 -10.86 9.32 3.20
C PHE A 39 -12.21 9.41 3.94
N ASN A 40 -12.18 9.36 5.28
CA ASN A 40 -13.38 9.52 6.10
C ASN A 40 -14.00 10.92 5.93
N LYS A 41 -13.17 11.97 5.97
CA LYS A 41 -13.60 13.36 5.72
C LYS A 41 -14.22 13.55 4.34
N MET A 42 -13.75 12.80 3.34
CA MET A 42 -14.28 12.79 1.97
C MET A 42 -15.47 11.85 1.79
N LEU A 43 -15.97 11.23 2.86
CA LEU A 43 -17.08 10.27 2.87
C LEU A 43 -16.87 9.07 1.93
N LYS A 44 -15.61 8.66 1.73
CA LYS A 44 -15.28 7.48 0.91
C LYS A 44 -15.50 6.19 1.70
N ASN A 45 -15.90 5.11 1.04
CA ASN A 45 -15.98 3.78 1.67
C ASN A 45 -14.58 3.20 1.86
N ILE A 46 -14.21 2.81 3.07
CA ILE A 46 -12.83 2.41 3.39
C ILE A 46 -12.82 1.03 4.02
N PHE A 47 -11.90 0.17 3.59
CA PHE A 47 -11.59 -1.09 4.25
C PHE A 47 -10.17 -1.06 4.80
N ILE A 48 -10.04 -1.15 6.11
CA ILE A 48 -8.75 -1.17 6.80
C ILE A 48 -8.40 -2.60 7.14
N ILE A 49 -7.16 -3.00 6.88
CA ILE A 49 -6.64 -4.33 7.22
C ILE A 49 -5.41 -4.17 8.13
N ASN A 50 -5.55 -4.51 9.40
CA ASN A 50 -4.40 -4.70 10.28
C ASN A 50 -3.88 -6.12 10.07
N TYR A 51 -2.60 -6.29 9.73
CA TYR A 51 -2.03 -7.58 9.37
C TYR A 51 -1.14 -8.16 10.48
N PRO A 52 -1.02 -9.51 10.59
CA PRO A 52 -0.35 -10.17 11.72
C PRO A 52 1.14 -9.87 11.78
N VAL A 53 1.71 -9.91 12.99
CA VAL A 53 3.16 -9.79 13.18
C VAL A 53 3.74 -11.09 13.69
N VAL A 54 4.24 -11.90 12.75
CA VAL A 54 4.88 -13.19 13.06
C VAL A 54 6.38 -13.10 12.77
N LYS A 55 7.21 -13.25 13.82
CA LYS A 55 8.67 -13.19 13.70
C LYS A 55 9.19 -14.21 12.68
N ARG A 56 10.17 -13.77 11.86
CA ARG A 56 10.78 -14.52 10.75
C ARG A 56 9.82 -14.98 9.66
N GLN A 57 8.57 -14.51 9.66
CA GLN A 57 7.55 -14.84 8.65
C GLN A 57 6.93 -13.59 8.02
N GLY A 58 7.44 -12.40 8.36
CA GLY A 58 7.02 -11.12 7.78
C GLY A 58 7.17 -11.12 6.27
N GLY A 59 6.22 -10.51 5.59
CA GLY A 59 6.10 -10.44 4.14
C GLY A 59 5.43 -11.67 3.52
N VAL A 60 5.49 -12.83 4.16
CA VAL A 60 4.74 -14.05 3.75
C VAL A 60 3.39 -14.08 4.44
N ILE A 61 3.37 -14.15 5.77
CA ILE A 61 2.14 -14.31 6.54
C ILE A 61 1.25 -13.07 6.45
N ASP A 62 1.86 -11.89 6.48
CA ASP A 62 1.14 -10.62 6.33
C ASP A 62 0.44 -10.56 4.96
N PHE A 63 1.17 -10.91 3.88
CA PHE A 63 0.60 -10.92 2.53
C PHE A 63 -0.52 -11.96 2.41
N GLN A 64 -0.33 -13.18 2.93
CA GLN A 64 -1.36 -14.22 2.92
C GLN A 64 -2.64 -13.77 3.65
N TYR A 65 -2.49 -13.12 4.81
CA TYR A 65 -3.62 -12.60 5.57
C TYR A 65 -4.35 -11.49 4.80
N VAL A 66 -3.62 -10.50 4.27
CA VAL A 66 -4.21 -9.43 3.45
C VAL A 66 -4.91 -10.01 2.23
N TYR A 67 -4.33 -11.02 1.58
CA TYR A 67 -4.91 -11.67 0.41
C TYR A 67 -6.27 -12.30 0.74
N GLN A 68 -6.35 -13.06 1.84
CA GLN A 68 -7.59 -13.66 2.31
C GLN A 68 -8.66 -12.62 2.64
N GLU A 69 -8.30 -11.51 3.28
CA GLU A 69 -9.25 -10.45 3.62
C GLU A 69 -9.80 -9.74 2.38
N ILE A 70 -8.96 -9.50 1.37
CA ILE A 70 -9.42 -8.88 0.11
C ILE A 70 -10.26 -9.86 -0.70
N GLU A 71 -9.92 -11.15 -0.76
CA GLU A 71 -10.75 -12.16 -1.41
C GLU A 71 -12.13 -12.27 -0.74
N ARG A 72 -12.16 -12.32 0.59
CA ARG A 72 -13.42 -12.31 1.35
C ARG A 72 -14.26 -11.08 1.03
N LEU A 73 -13.65 -9.88 1.04
CA LEU A 73 -14.34 -8.64 0.69
C LEU A 73 -14.91 -8.69 -0.73
N ARG A 74 -14.14 -9.20 -1.71
CA ARG A 74 -14.59 -9.29 -3.10
C ARG A 74 -15.81 -10.20 -3.27
N ILE A 75 -15.87 -11.28 -2.50
CA ILE A 75 -17.04 -12.20 -2.47
C ILE A 75 -18.25 -11.53 -1.80
N GLU A 76 -18.05 -10.81 -0.70
CA GLU A 76 -19.13 -10.14 0.04
C GLU A 76 -19.65 -8.88 -0.67
N LYS A 77 -18.81 -8.23 -1.49
CA LYS A 77 -19.07 -6.94 -2.15
C LYS A 77 -18.88 -7.04 -3.66
N THR A 78 -19.52 -8.03 -4.29
CA THR A 78 -19.39 -8.32 -5.73
C THR A 78 -19.69 -7.13 -6.65
N ASN A 79 -20.58 -6.22 -6.25
CA ASN A 79 -20.96 -5.05 -7.03
C ASN A 79 -20.04 -3.82 -6.82
N TYR A 80 -19.01 -3.94 -5.97
CA TYR A 80 -18.08 -2.85 -5.67
C TYR A 80 -16.77 -3.02 -6.43
N GLU A 81 -16.27 -1.92 -6.97
CA GLU A 81 -14.90 -1.77 -7.41
C GLU A 81 -13.98 -1.67 -6.19
N LEU A 82 -12.90 -2.44 -6.18
CA LEU A 82 -11.92 -2.45 -5.09
C LEU A 82 -10.65 -1.74 -5.53
N TYR A 83 -10.22 -0.74 -4.75
CA TYR A 83 -9.01 0.04 -5.01
C TYR A 83 -8.04 -0.18 -3.85
N LEU A 84 -6.82 -0.63 -4.13
CA LEU A 84 -5.84 -0.96 -3.09
C LEU A 84 -4.81 0.15 -2.94
N ILE A 85 -4.64 0.63 -1.71
CA ILE A 85 -3.71 1.70 -1.36
C ILE A 85 -2.82 1.21 -0.23
N GLY A 86 -1.50 1.35 -0.40
CA GLY A 86 -0.54 1.00 0.64
C GLY A 86 0.49 2.09 0.86
N GLU A 87 0.81 2.37 2.12
CA GLU A 87 1.88 3.29 2.53
C GLU A 87 3.06 2.54 3.14
N SER A 88 4.30 2.95 2.85
CA SER A 88 5.51 2.38 3.47
C SER A 88 5.57 0.84 3.34
N TYR A 89 5.48 0.10 4.45
CA TYR A 89 5.40 -1.36 4.42
C TYR A 89 4.10 -1.89 3.79
N GLY A 90 2.96 -1.27 4.06
CA GLY A 90 1.70 -1.57 3.38
C GLY A 90 1.79 -1.30 1.88
N GLY A 91 2.62 -0.34 1.45
CA GLY A 91 2.96 -0.10 0.05
C GLY A 91 3.70 -1.28 -0.59
N TYR A 92 4.61 -1.90 0.14
CA TYR A 92 5.24 -3.17 -0.28
C TYR A 92 4.21 -4.28 -0.43
N LEU A 93 3.36 -4.51 0.57
CA LEU A 93 2.32 -5.55 0.50
C LEU A 93 1.36 -5.30 -0.67
N ALA A 94 0.91 -4.06 -0.85
CA ALA A 94 0.04 -3.64 -1.96
C ALA A 94 0.68 -3.92 -3.31
N SER A 95 1.98 -3.66 -3.47
CA SER A 95 2.68 -3.88 -4.74
C SER A 95 2.64 -5.35 -5.20
N LEU A 96 2.64 -6.30 -4.25
CA LEU A 96 2.56 -7.73 -4.56
C LEU A 96 1.22 -8.15 -5.16
N PHE A 97 0.14 -7.39 -4.92
CA PHE A 97 -1.17 -7.65 -5.51
C PHE A 97 -1.21 -7.40 -7.03
N SER A 98 -0.23 -6.68 -7.57
CA SER A 98 -0.15 -6.37 -9.01
C SER A 98 -0.13 -7.62 -9.90
N LYS A 99 0.31 -8.78 -9.39
CA LYS A 99 0.31 -10.05 -10.14
C LYS A 99 -1.06 -10.74 -10.21
N TYR A 100 -2.07 -10.22 -9.54
CA TYR A 100 -3.44 -10.75 -9.48
C TYR A 100 -4.43 -9.73 -10.04
N ASN A 101 -5.55 -10.22 -10.56
CA ASN A 101 -6.69 -9.38 -10.97
C ASN A 101 -7.73 -9.28 -9.84
N LEU A 102 -7.26 -8.98 -8.62
CA LEU A 102 -8.11 -8.99 -7.43
C LEU A 102 -8.71 -7.61 -7.10
N VAL A 103 -8.12 -6.53 -7.62
CA VAL A 103 -8.50 -5.13 -7.41
C VAL A 103 -8.37 -4.35 -8.73
N GLU A 104 -9.06 -3.23 -8.89
CA GLU A 104 -9.11 -2.46 -10.14
C GLU A 104 -7.84 -1.64 -10.36
N LYS A 105 -7.30 -1.06 -9.28
CA LYS A 105 -6.09 -0.23 -9.31
C LYS A 105 -5.33 -0.33 -7.99
N ILE A 106 -4.01 -0.22 -8.09
CA ILE A 106 -3.10 -0.25 -6.94
C ILE A 106 -2.33 1.07 -6.86
N ILE A 107 -2.32 1.68 -5.69
CA ILE A 107 -1.52 2.87 -5.38
C ILE A 107 -0.55 2.53 -4.24
N CYS A 108 0.73 2.72 -4.49
CA CYS A 108 1.78 2.59 -3.48
C CYS A 108 2.36 3.97 -3.17
N ILE A 109 2.34 4.40 -1.92
CA ILE A 109 2.74 5.74 -1.48
C ILE A 109 3.93 5.62 -0.55
N SER A 110 5.06 6.19 -0.96
CA SER A 110 6.35 5.99 -0.29
C SER A 110 6.52 4.49 0.04
N GLY A 111 6.25 3.60 -0.92
CA GLY A 111 6.18 2.15 -0.67
C GLY A 111 7.49 1.48 -1.03
N PHE A 112 7.95 0.52 -0.22
CA PHE A 112 9.07 -0.32 -0.64
C PHE A 112 8.64 -1.22 -1.81
N VAL A 113 9.48 -1.35 -2.83
CA VAL A 113 9.26 -2.37 -3.89
C VAL A 113 10.00 -3.67 -3.60
N SER A 114 10.88 -3.65 -2.58
CA SER A 114 11.74 -4.78 -2.26
C SER A 114 12.00 -4.90 -0.78
N ILE A 115 11.94 -6.13 -0.28
CA ILE A 115 12.27 -6.47 1.11
C ILE A 115 13.75 -6.24 1.37
N LYS A 116 14.61 -6.49 0.39
CA LYS A 116 16.05 -6.23 0.50
C LYS A 116 16.32 -4.74 0.65
N TYR A 117 15.62 -3.90 -0.12
CA TYR A 117 15.71 -2.44 0.05
C TYR A 117 15.20 -2.02 1.43
N GLN A 118 14.10 -2.59 1.88
CA GLN A 118 13.56 -2.31 3.20
C GLN A 118 14.54 -2.65 4.32
N ALA A 119 15.24 -3.78 4.23
CA ALA A 119 16.27 -4.17 5.20
C ALA A 119 17.49 -3.23 5.19
N LEU A 120 17.81 -2.61 4.04
CA LEU A 120 18.95 -1.70 3.91
C LEU A 120 18.67 -0.27 4.39
N PHE A 121 17.50 0.26 4.06
CA PHE A 121 17.21 1.70 4.22
C PHE A 121 16.27 2.04 5.38
N SER A 122 15.53 1.07 5.92
CA SER A 122 14.66 1.34 7.06
C SER A 122 15.46 1.74 8.31
N SER A 123 14.96 2.73 9.05
CA SER A 123 15.47 3.06 10.38
C SER A 123 15.39 1.87 11.35
N GLU A 124 14.45 0.96 11.12
CA GLU A 124 14.17 -0.23 11.94
C GLU A 124 14.91 -1.49 11.44
N ARG A 125 16.00 -1.34 10.68
CA ARG A 125 16.70 -2.45 9.99
C ARG A 125 16.98 -3.67 10.88
N VAL A 126 17.47 -3.47 12.11
CA VAL A 126 17.86 -4.57 13.01
C VAL A 126 16.65 -5.43 13.33
N TRP A 127 15.55 -4.76 13.63
CA TRP A 127 14.31 -5.42 13.94
C TRP A 127 13.71 -6.10 12.69
N LEU A 128 13.65 -5.39 11.57
CA LEU A 128 13.12 -5.91 10.30
C LEU A 128 13.85 -7.18 9.88
N THR A 129 15.17 -7.24 10.04
CA THR A 129 15.97 -8.44 9.73
C THR A 129 15.57 -9.64 10.59
N SER A 130 15.06 -9.42 11.81
CA SER A 130 14.56 -10.49 12.69
C SER A 130 13.11 -10.90 12.40
N TYR A 131 12.39 -10.09 11.62
CA TYR A 131 10.97 -10.25 11.32
C TYR A 131 10.70 -10.81 9.93
N LEU A 132 11.38 -10.28 8.91
CA LEU A 132 11.16 -10.62 7.52
C LEU A 132 11.57 -12.07 7.24
N SER A 133 10.75 -12.75 6.45
CA SER A 133 11.08 -14.09 5.94
C SER A 133 12.00 -13.98 4.71
N PRO A 134 13.03 -14.83 4.58
CA PRO A 134 13.83 -14.90 3.37
C PRO A 134 13.06 -15.44 2.15
N GLU A 135 11.91 -16.09 2.37
CA GLU A 135 10.99 -16.58 1.34
C GLU A 135 9.97 -15.54 0.88
N ALA A 136 9.93 -14.36 1.50
CA ALA A 136 8.97 -13.33 1.17
C ALA A 136 9.20 -12.79 -0.26
N SER A 137 8.09 -12.57 -0.96
CA SER A 137 8.10 -12.18 -2.38
C SER A 137 8.52 -10.73 -2.58
N ASP A 138 9.05 -10.42 -3.76
CA ASP A 138 9.54 -9.08 -4.08
C ASP A 138 8.86 -8.56 -5.36
N PHE A 139 8.53 -7.26 -5.42
CA PHE A 139 7.93 -6.68 -6.62
C PHE A 139 8.91 -6.69 -7.79
N TYR A 140 10.22 -6.61 -7.55
CA TYR A 140 11.21 -6.75 -8.63
C TYR A 140 11.12 -8.11 -9.31
N ASP A 141 10.83 -9.19 -8.58
CA ASP A 141 10.67 -10.51 -9.17
C ASP A 141 9.41 -10.59 -10.03
N ILE A 142 8.32 -9.95 -9.59
CA ILE A 142 7.08 -9.83 -10.36
C ILE A 142 7.35 -9.05 -11.65
N HIS A 143 8.02 -7.90 -11.56
CA HIS A 143 8.35 -7.06 -12.70
C HIS A 143 9.27 -7.78 -13.69
N LYS A 144 10.39 -8.34 -13.23
CA LYS A 144 11.38 -9.04 -14.07
C LYS A 144 10.80 -10.24 -14.80
N LYS A 145 9.78 -10.89 -14.23
CA LYS A 145 9.07 -12.03 -14.83
C LYS A 145 7.88 -11.61 -15.71
N ASN A 146 7.66 -10.31 -15.92
CA ASN A 146 6.52 -9.76 -16.67
C ASN A 146 5.16 -10.23 -16.12
N LEU A 147 5.03 -10.32 -14.78
CA LEU A 147 3.84 -10.82 -14.12
C LEU A 147 2.87 -9.72 -13.67
N VAL A 148 3.12 -8.45 -13.98
CA VAL A 148 2.23 -7.33 -13.62
C VAL A 148 0.94 -7.41 -14.46
N ARG A 149 -0.17 -7.73 -13.80
CA ARG A 149 -1.49 -7.88 -14.42
C ARG A 149 -2.37 -6.67 -14.19
N THR A 150 -2.39 -6.16 -12.96
CA THR A 150 -3.17 -5.01 -12.52
C THR A 150 -2.34 -3.74 -12.52
N ALA A 151 -2.95 -2.62 -12.94
CA ALA A 151 -2.27 -1.34 -13.01
C ALA A 151 -1.85 -0.85 -11.62
N ILE A 152 -0.61 -0.40 -11.51
CA ILE A 152 0.01 0.06 -10.28
C ILE A 152 0.67 1.43 -10.49
N THR A 153 0.42 2.35 -9.55
CA THR A 153 1.07 3.66 -9.50
C THR A 153 1.87 3.81 -8.23
N PHE A 154 3.16 4.13 -8.37
CA PHE A 154 4.05 4.48 -7.27
C PHE A 154 4.13 5.99 -7.13
N PHE A 155 3.79 6.51 -5.95
CA PHE A 155 4.10 7.87 -5.54
C PHE A 155 5.28 7.85 -4.58
N ASN A 156 6.34 8.59 -4.88
CA ASN A 156 7.49 8.70 -3.97
C ASN A 156 8.03 10.12 -3.92
N GLY A 157 8.41 10.58 -2.72
CA GLY A 157 9.07 11.86 -2.55
C GLY A 157 10.52 11.84 -3.03
N THR A 158 10.99 12.94 -3.65
CA THR A 158 12.40 13.08 -4.06
C THR A 158 13.34 13.34 -2.87
N LYS A 159 12.79 13.73 -1.71
CA LYS A 159 13.51 13.94 -0.44
C LYS A 159 13.14 12.90 0.62
N ASP A 160 12.55 11.76 0.21
CA ASP A 160 12.34 10.64 1.12
C ASP A 160 13.67 9.94 1.39
N MET A 161 14.17 10.12 2.61
CA MET A 161 15.42 9.51 3.08
C MET A 161 15.21 8.13 3.71
N GLN A 162 13.97 7.75 4.02
CA GLN A 162 13.64 6.43 4.58
C GLN A 162 13.40 5.41 3.47
N ILE A 163 12.76 5.86 2.39
CA ILE A 163 12.40 5.05 1.22
C ILE A 163 12.86 5.80 -0.03
N PRO A 164 14.15 5.66 -0.39
CA PRO A 164 14.71 6.40 -1.50
C PRO A 164 14.02 6.04 -2.82
N TYR A 165 13.62 7.05 -3.60
CA TYR A 165 12.95 6.84 -4.88
C TYR A 165 13.83 6.11 -5.91
N GLN A 166 15.15 6.05 -5.67
CA GLN A 166 16.12 5.35 -6.52
C GLN A 166 15.77 3.87 -6.70
N GLN A 167 15.07 3.26 -5.75
CA GLN A 167 14.54 1.89 -5.91
C GLN A 167 13.51 1.77 -7.03
N LEU A 168 12.93 2.87 -7.51
CA LEU A 168 11.96 2.85 -8.60
C LEU A 168 12.64 3.03 -9.97
N LEU A 169 13.88 3.52 -10.01
CA LEU A 169 14.59 3.80 -11.27
C LEU A 169 14.80 2.57 -12.17
N PRO A 170 15.06 1.36 -11.63
CA PRO A 170 15.16 0.17 -12.47
C PRO A 170 13.82 -0.31 -13.04
N LEU A 171 12.69 0.22 -12.55
CA LEU A 171 11.36 -0.16 -13.02
C LEU A 171 11.01 0.64 -14.27
N ALA A 172 10.82 -0.06 -15.39
CA ALA A 172 10.39 0.59 -16.63
C ALA A 172 8.93 1.05 -16.47
N SER A 173 8.71 2.37 -16.61
CA SER A 173 7.34 2.89 -16.71
C SER A 173 6.68 2.40 -17.99
N ASN A 174 5.44 1.94 -17.89
CA ASN A 174 4.62 1.49 -19.01
C ASN A 174 3.13 1.69 -18.71
N ASP A 175 2.27 1.10 -19.53
CA ASP A 175 0.81 1.15 -19.42
C ASP A 175 0.27 0.60 -18.08
N LYS A 176 0.97 -0.35 -17.45
CA LYS A 176 0.58 -0.93 -16.16
C LYS A 176 1.39 -0.44 -14.97
N ILE A 177 2.57 0.15 -15.19
CA ILE A 177 3.45 0.64 -14.13
C ILE A 177 3.68 2.12 -14.32
N LYS A 178 3.13 2.93 -13.42
CA LYS A 178 3.32 4.38 -13.40
C LYS A 178 4.16 4.80 -12.20
N ILE A 179 5.11 5.69 -12.41
CA ILE A 179 5.93 6.28 -11.34
C ILE A 179 5.66 7.78 -11.32
N VAL A 180 5.33 8.31 -10.14
CA VAL A 180 5.09 9.72 -9.88
C VAL A 180 6.06 10.18 -8.79
N LEU A 181 7.08 10.93 -9.20
CA LEU A 181 8.03 11.53 -8.28
C LEU A 181 7.50 12.89 -7.81
N LEU A 182 7.37 13.04 -6.49
CA LEU A 182 6.87 14.22 -5.84
C LEU A 182 8.04 15.10 -5.40
N ASP A 183 8.29 16.17 -6.13
CA ASP A 183 9.44 17.02 -5.84
C ASP A 183 9.36 17.67 -4.46
N GLY A 184 10.44 17.53 -3.68
CA GLY A 184 10.56 18.07 -2.33
C GLY A 184 9.76 17.32 -1.26
N PHE A 185 9.06 16.23 -1.59
CA PHE A 185 8.33 15.41 -0.62
C PHE A 185 9.29 14.48 0.16
N LYS A 186 9.03 14.34 1.46
CA LYS A 186 9.67 13.41 2.40
C LYS A 186 8.84 12.14 2.53
N HIS A 187 9.28 11.22 3.41
CA HIS A 187 8.60 9.95 3.67
C HIS A 187 7.12 10.11 4.01
N ARG A 188 6.86 10.94 5.03
CA ARG A 188 5.52 11.28 5.49
C ARG A 188 5.43 12.79 5.64
N GLU A 189 4.51 13.38 4.91
CA GLU A 189 4.19 14.80 5.00
C GLU A 189 3.11 15.03 6.05
N ALA A 190 2.91 16.30 6.41
CA ALA A 190 1.87 16.72 7.33
C ALA A 190 1.02 17.84 6.73
N ASN A 191 -0.17 18.03 7.30
CA ASN A 191 -1.07 19.14 7.01
C ASN A 191 -1.40 19.24 5.51
N GLN A 192 -1.47 20.47 4.99
CA GLN A 192 -1.86 20.76 3.60
C GLN A 192 -1.05 20.00 2.55
N LYS A 193 0.23 19.68 2.83
CA LYS A 193 1.07 18.94 1.88
C LYS A 193 0.65 17.47 1.79
N MET A 194 0.23 16.87 2.90
CA MET A 194 -0.40 15.54 2.92
C MET A 194 -1.77 15.60 2.22
N ASP A 195 -2.62 16.57 2.55
CA ASP A 195 -3.94 16.72 1.89
C ASP A 195 -3.81 16.84 0.36
N ASN A 196 -2.83 17.61 -0.12
CA ASN A 196 -2.56 17.75 -1.56
C ASN A 196 -2.13 16.43 -2.22
N LEU A 197 -1.37 15.58 -1.51
CA LEU A 197 -1.02 14.25 -1.98
C LEU A 197 -2.27 13.36 -2.04
N LEU A 198 -3.06 13.33 -0.97
CA LEU A 198 -4.25 12.49 -0.88
C LEU A 198 -5.31 12.90 -1.89
N LYS A 199 -5.46 14.19 -2.17
CA LYS A 199 -6.27 14.69 -3.27
C LYS A 199 -5.80 14.14 -4.61
N LYS A 200 -4.50 14.23 -4.94
CA LYS A 200 -3.95 13.68 -6.19
C LYS A 200 -4.15 12.16 -6.30
N VAL A 201 -4.10 11.45 -5.18
CA VAL A 201 -4.37 10.01 -5.13
C VAL A 201 -5.84 9.73 -5.45
N LEU A 202 -6.78 10.45 -4.82
CA LEU A 202 -8.20 10.33 -5.12
C LEU A 202 -8.53 10.69 -6.57
N ASP A 203 -7.98 11.79 -7.09
CA ASP A 203 -8.19 12.23 -8.48
C ASP A 203 -7.71 11.18 -9.51
N LEU A 204 -6.82 10.25 -9.14
CA LEU A 204 -6.42 9.13 -9.99
C LEU A 204 -7.32 7.90 -9.86
N LEU A 205 -8.10 7.79 -8.79
CA LEU A 205 -8.98 6.66 -8.49
C LEU A 205 -10.43 6.94 -8.90
N ASP A 206 -10.80 8.22 -8.96
CA ASP A 206 -12.09 8.69 -9.48
C ASP A 206 -12.14 8.65 -11.01
#